data_AF-A0A662XND1-F1
#
_entry.id   AF-A0A662XND1-F1
#
_cell.length_a   1.000
_cell.length_b   1.000
_cell.length_c   1.000
_cell.angle_alpha   90.00
_cell.angle_beta   90.00
_cell.angle_gamma   90.00
#
_symmetry.space_group_name_H-M   'P 1'
#
loop_
_entity.id
_entity.type
_entity.pdbx_description
1 polymer ?
#
loop_
_entity_poly.entity_id
_entity_poly.type
_entity_poly.pdbx_seq_one_letter_code
_entity_poly.pdbx_strand_id
1 'polypeptide(L)'
;MSNRVKLKKMKQIGKLMTTTKEIDWRAEYAKVAALGDVDEVAPAAAAQQTPSAPVDGVLAFLDCMLSEEGGDWWVAVQSVKPAAADKDDKEVKQTEANEKEQLKAAKKRLAVAGGALVVALPELNGSVNGKQISREAKVRVLQLQLVCRMLRYGTLAKKKKDARKAARKEIRGLLDRVALLLDAANPPSLADEDADERSPFQHFLQRELAPRLHKLLPDLMHYLLKTYELEDGQVGDGDQSKANDENALLPAVSSHRSHTSCAA
;
A
#
# COMPACT_ATOMS: atom_id res chain seq x y z
N MET A 1 51.93 -28.65 8.61
CA MET A 1 50.58 -28.83 9.20
C MET A 1 49.51 -27.81 8.70
N SER A 2 49.76 -26.94 7.70
CA SER A 2 48.86 -25.78 7.44
C SER A 2 47.57 -25.99 6.64
N ASN A 3 47.47 -26.99 5.74
CA ASN A 3 46.35 -27.00 4.77
C ASN A 3 45.06 -27.68 5.25
N ARG A 4 45.10 -28.58 6.23
CA ARG A 4 43.89 -29.23 6.78
C ARG A 4 43.03 -28.31 7.67
N VAL A 5 43.62 -27.28 8.28
CA VAL A 5 42.91 -26.34 9.15
C VAL A 5 42.05 -25.36 8.33
N LYS A 6 42.59 -24.82 7.23
CA LYS A 6 41.84 -23.93 6.32
C LYS A 6 40.60 -24.61 5.72
N LEU A 7 40.71 -25.88 5.33
CA LEU A 7 39.59 -26.62 4.73
C LEU A 7 38.47 -26.94 5.74
N LYS A 8 38.79 -27.17 7.03
CA LYS A 8 37.76 -27.26 8.08
C LYS A 8 37.08 -25.91 8.35
N LYS A 9 37.84 -24.81 8.34
CA LYS A 9 37.27 -23.46 8.59
C LYS A 9 36.34 -22.99 7.47
N MET A 10 36.63 -23.30 6.19
CA MET A 10 35.72 -22.99 5.09
C MET A 10 34.44 -23.85 5.08
N LYS A 11 34.47 -25.06 5.65
CA LYS A 11 33.27 -25.93 5.74
C LYS A 11 32.31 -25.57 6.90
N GLN A 12 32.69 -24.61 7.76
CA GLN A 12 31.84 -24.08 8.84
C GLN A 12 31.13 -22.77 8.46
N ILE A 13 31.64 -22.01 7.48
CA ILE A 13 31.03 -20.75 7.04
C ILE A 13 29.80 -21.02 6.16
N GLY A 14 29.76 -22.15 5.45
CA GLY A 14 28.57 -22.61 4.69
C GLY A 14 27.42 -23.17 5.53
N LYS A 15 27.38 -22.92 6.85
CA LYS A 15 26.31 -23.40 7.75
C LYS A 15 25.76 -22.32 8.71
N LEU A 16 25.75 -21.07 8.26
CA LEU A 16 24.63 -20.17 8.56
C LEU A 16 23.62 -20.25 7.40
N MET A 17 23.04 -21.44 7.22
CA MET A 17 21.70 -21.46 6.65
C MET A 17 20.79 -20.93 7.75
N THR A 18 20.32 -19.70 7.57
CA THR A 18 19.09 -19.27 8.24
C THR A 18 18.05 -20.34 7.95
N THR A 19 17.63 -21.05 8.99
CA THR A 19 16.45 -21.92 8.91
C THR A 19 15.24 -21.01 8.87
N THR A 20 15.08 -20.31 7.76
CA THR A 20 13.85 -19.60 7.41
C THR A 20 12.79 -20.68 7.37
N LYS A 21 11.94 -20.70 8.39
CA LYS A 21 10.81 -21.62 8.49
C LYS A 21 10.00 -21.37 7.22
N GLU A 22 9.78 -22.37 6.38
CA GLU A 22 8.98 -22.18 5.16
C GLU A 22 7.56 -21.84 5.61
N ILE A 23 7.18 -20.56 5.48
CA ILE A 23 5.90 -20.07 5.96
C ILE A 23 4.82 -20.57 5.00
N ASP A 24 3.89 -21.36 5.51
CA ASP A 24 2.67 -21.68 4.78
C ASP A 24 1.77 -20.44 4.75
N TRP A 25 1.99 -19.61 3.74
CA TRP A 25 1.19 -18.41 3.49
C TRP A 25 -0.31 -18.71 3.31
N ARG A 26 -0.71 -19.94 2.94
CA ARG A 26 -2.12 -20.33 2.87
C ARG A 26 -2.70 -20.56 4.26
N ALA A 27 -1.93 -21.19 5.15
CA ALA A 27 -2.32 -21.34 6.55
C ALA A 27 -2.44 -19.97 7.25
N GLU A 28 -1.45 -19.07 7.08
CA GLU A 28 -1.53 -17.72 7.66
C GLU A 28 -2.68 -16.89 7.07
N TYR A 29 -2.90 -16.94 5.75
CA TYR A 29 -4.06 -16.31 5.11
C TYR A 29 -5.37 -16.85 5.69
N ALA A 30 -5.50 -18.17 5.86
CA ALA A 30 -6.72 -18.81 6.36
C ALA A 30 -7.02 -18.45 7.82
N LYS A 31 -5.99 -18.40 8.69
CA LYS A 31 -6.12 -17.91 10.07
C LYS A 31 -6.68 -16.49 10.11
N VAL A 32 -6.09 -15.59 9.32
CA VAL A 32 -6.50 -14.18 9.30
C VAL A 32 -7.93 -14.07 8.76
N ALA A 33 -8.25 -14.76 7.67
CA ALA A 33 -9.59 -14.78 7.10
C ALA A 33 -10.66 -15.17 8.14
N ALA A 34 -10.40 -16.22 8.94
CA ALA A 34 -11.33 -16.78 9.93
C ALA A 34 -11.40 -16.06 11.29
N LEU A 35 -10.70 -14.93 11.50
CA LEU A 35 -10.75 -14.19 12.77
C LEU A 35 -12.20 -13.76 13.09
N GLY A 36 -12.76 -14.21 14.22
CA GLY A 36 -14.13 -13.84 14.60
C GLY A 36 -15.25 -14.53 13.81
N ASP A 37 -14.99 -15.64 13.12
CA ASP A 37 -16.03 -16.61 12.72
C ASP A 37 -16.35 -17.62 13.86
N VAL A 38 -15.98 -17.29 15.11
CA VAL A 38 -16.30 -18.08 16.31
C VAL A 38 -17.59 -17.52 16.90
N ASP A 39 -18.64 -18.33 16.99
CA ASP A 39 -19.97 -17.96 17.48
C ASP A 39 -19.95 -17.25 18.85
N GLU A 40 -19.96 -15.91 18.85
CA GLU A 40 -20.06 -15.12 20.07
C GLU A 40 -21.52 -14.89 20.46
N VAL A 41 -22.13 -15.94 21.04
CA VAL A 41 -23.40 -15.81 21.77
C VAL A 41 -23.11 -15.29 23.17
N ALA A 42 -22.99 -13.97 23.31
CA ALA A 42 -22.94 -13.27 24.59
C ALA A 42 -23.79 -11.98 24.55
N PRO A 43 -24.49 -11.61 25.65
CA PRO A 43 -25.53 -10.59 25.62
C PRO A 43 -25.00 -9.16 25.65
N ALA A 44 -25.81 -8.24 25.13
CA ALA A 44 -25.52 -6.82 25.09
C ALA A 44 -25.25 -6.21 26.48
N ALA A 45 -24.01 -5.77 26.69
CA ALA A 45 -23.62 -4.79 27.70
C ALA A 45 -22.71 -3.76 27.04
N ALA A 46 -22.90 -2.48 27.35
CA ALA A 46 -22.27 -1.38 26.63
C ALA A 46 -20.73 -1.41 26.72
N ALA A 47 -20.08 -1.58 25.58
CA ALA A 47 -18.65 -1.36 25.40
C ALA A 47 -18.43 -0.17 24.47
N GLN A 48 -17.49 0.70 24.84
CA GLN A 48 -17.15 1.91 24.10
C GLN A 48 -16.44 1.58 22.78
N GLN A 49 -16.40 2.55 21.87
CA GLN A 49 -15.87 2.41 20.50
C GLN A 49 -14.45 1.80 20.47
N THR A 50 -14.28 0.64 19.81
CA THR A 50 -13.04 0.28 19.09
C THR A 50 -13.21 -0.99 18.21
N PRO A 51 -13.68 -0.86 16.95
CA PRO A 51 -13.68 -1.96 15.98
C PRO A 51 -12.54 -1.82 14.94
N SER A 52 -11.27 -1.74 15.37
CA SER A 52 -10.09 -1.77 14.46
C SER A 52 -9.70 -3.18 14.02
N ALA A 53 -10.08 -4.19 14.81
CA ALA A 53 -9.68 -5.59 14.68
C ALA A 53 -9.74 -6.24 13.27
N PRO A 54 -10.73 -5.99 12.38
CA PRO A 54 -10.72 -6.62 11.06
C PRO A 54 -9.56 -6.12 10.18
N VAL A 55 -9.12 -4.87 10.36
CA VAL A 55 -8.04 -4.26 9.56
C VAL A 55 -6.67 -4.64 10.13
N ASP A 56 -6.54 -4.58 11.46
CA ASP A 56 -5.30 -4.89 12.19
C ASP A 56 -4.70 -6.26 11.79
N GLY A 57 -5.55 -7.29 11.71
CA GLY A 57 -5.12 -8.64 11.30
C GLY A 57 -4.59 -8.72 9.86
N VAL A 58 -5.13 -7.92 8.94
CA VAL A 58 -4.68 -7.87 7.54
C VAL A 58 -3.38 -7.08 7.39
N LEU A 59 -3.22 -6.02 8.18
CA LEU A 59 -1.98 -5.24 8.22
C LEU A 59 -0.84 -6.05 8.85
N ALA A 60 -1.09 -6.76 9.94
CA ALA A 60 -0.12 -7.67 10.56
C ALA A 60 0.31 -8.79 9.58
N PHE A 61 -0.63 -9.35 8.81
CA PHE A 61 -0.33 -10.29 7.73
C PHE A 61 0.57 -9.68 6.65
N LEU A 62 0.27 -8.46 6.20
CA LEU A 62 1.08 -7.74 5.22
C LEU A 62 2.49 -7.43 5.77
N ASP A 63 2.60 -6.97 7.02
CA ASP A 63 3.89 -6.67 7.64
C ASP A 63 4.76 -7.92 7.83
N CYS A 64 4.13 -9.06 8.14
CA CYS A 64 4.78 -10.38 8.13
C CYS A 64 5.28 -10.75 6.73
N MET A 65 4.43 -10.68 5.70
CA MET A 65 4.83 -10.93 4.31
C MET A 65 5.99 -10.03 3.86
N LEU A 66 5.93 -8.73 4.16
CA LEU A 66 6.97 -7.78 3.79
C LEU A 66 8.29 -8.06 4.52
N SER A 67 8.25 -8.48 5.78
CA SER A 67 9.44 -8.86 6.55
C SER A 67 10.13 -10.12 5.99
N GLU A 68 9.35 -11.17 5.74
CA GLU A 68 9.87 -12.49 5.37
C GLU A 68 10.23 -12.58 3.87
N GLU A 69 9.32 -12.15 2.98
CA GLU A 69 9.53 -12.21 1.52
C GLU A 69 10.21 -10.94 0.96
N GLY A 70 10.15 -9.82 1.69
CA GLY A 70 10.99 -8.66 1.38
C GLY A 70 12.45 -8.91 1.76
N GLY A 71 12.69 -9.55 2.92
CA GLY A 71 14.03 -9.88 3.42
C GLY A 71 14.92 -8.64 3.59
N ASP A 72 16.22 -8.80 3.35
CA ASP A 72 17.25 -7.76 3.59
C ASP A 72 16.89 -6.38 3.01
N TRP A 73 16.25 -6.33 1.83
CA TRP A 73 15.77 -5.07 1.24
C TRP A 73 14.76 -4.35 2.14
N TRP A 74 13.78 -5.07 2.68
CA TRP A 74 12.75 -4.49 3.53
C TRP A 74 13.29 -4.08 4.90
N VAL A 75 14.20 -4.88 5.46
CA VAL A 75 14.93 -4.55 6.69
C VAL A 75 15.76 -3.27 6.50
N ALA A 76 16.53 -3.19 5.42
CA ALA A 76 17.29 -1.99 5.07
C ALA A 76 16.36 -0.77 4.96
N VAL A 77 15.27 -0.89 4.20
CA VAL A 77 14.26 0.15 3.97
C VAL A 77 13.52 0.64 5.23
N GLN A 78 13.40 -0.19 6.27
CA GLN A 78 12.93 0.22 7.60
C GLN A 78 14.03 0.91 8.42
N SER A 79 15.28 0.47 8.28
CA SER A 79 16.41 0.96 9.08
C SER A 79 16.96 2.34 8.67
N VAL A 80 16.69 2.81 7.44
CA VAL A 80 17.16 4.13 6.95
C VAL A 80 16.41 5.27 7.65
N LYS A 81 17.02 5.78 8.73
CA LYS A 81 16.89 7.19 9.14
C LYS A 81 17.61 8.06 8.08
N PRO A 82 17.10 9.25 7.72
CA PRO A 82 17.78 10.13 6.77
C PRO A 82 19.10 10.62 7.36
N ALA A 83 20.20 10.00 6.94
CA ALA A 83 21.55 10.45 7.25
C ALA A 83 21.94 11.55 6.25
N ALA A 84 22.52 12.64 6.77
CA ALA A 84 23.00 13.75 5.95
C ALA A 84 24.02 13.27 4.89
N ALA A 85 23.93 13.86 3.70
CA ALA A 85 24.69 13.40 2.55
C ALA A 85 26.16 13.81 2.63
N ASP A 86 27.04 12.81 2.75
CA ASP A 86 28.46 12.95 2.41
C ASP A 86 29.01 11.57 2.02
N LYS A 87 28.78 11.15 0.77
CA LYS A 87 29.29 9.89 0.20
C LYS A 87 29.74 10.04 -1.24
N ASP A 88 30.86 9.41 -1.55
CA ASP A 88 31.62 9.57 -2.78
C ASP A 88 30.90 8.96 -4.00
N ASP A 89 31.00 9.64 -5.15
CA ASP A 89 30.10 9.54 -6.31
C ASP A 89 30.23 8.20 -7.10
N LYS A 90 31.17 7.33 -6.69
CA LYS A 90 31.29 5.94 -7.15
C LYS A 90 30.66 4.92 -6.21
N GLU A 91 30.67 5.17 -4.90
CA GLU A 91 30.14 4.25 -3.89
C GLU A 91 28.60 4.28 -3.87
N VAL A 92 28.01 5.47 -4.10
CA VAL A 92 26.57 5.68 -4.29
C VAL A 92 26.04 4.78 -5.42
N LYS A 93 26.67 4.81 -6.61
CA LYS A 93 26.20 4.09 -7.81
C LYS A 93 26.25 2.56 -7.68
N GLN A 94 27.20 2.00 -6.92
CA GLN A 94 27.21 0.56 -6.63
C GLN A 94 26.11 0.17 -5.63
N THR A 95 25.85 1.05 -4.65
CA THR A 95 24.79 0.83 -3.65
C THR A 95 23.41 0.83 -4.31
N GLU A 96 23.09 1.82 -5.14
CA GLU A 96 21.82 1.90 -5.90
C GLU A 96 21.56 0.68 -6.79
N ALA A 97 22.61 0.17 -7.46
CA ALA A 97 22.50 -0.99 -8.34
C ALA A 97 22.11 -2.25 -7.54
N ASN A 98 22.77 -2.47 -6.40
CA ASN A 98 22.49 -3.59 -5.50
C ASN A 98 21.07 -3.49 -4.91
N GLU A 99 20.68 -2.33 -4.37
CA GLU A 99 19.33 -2.09 -3.85
C GLU A 99 18.23 -2.36 -4.89
N LYS A 100 18.46 -1.97 -6.14
CA LYS A 100 17.52 -2.20 -7.25
C LYS A 100 17.37 -3.67 -7.61
N GLU A 101 18.43 -4.46 -7.51
CA GLU A 101 18.37 -5.91 -7.69
C GLU A 101 17.66 -6.60 -6.52
N GLN A 102 17.97 -6.20 -5.28
CA GLN A 102 17.29 -6.71 -4.08
C GLN A 102 15.78 -6.37 -4.09
N LEU A 103 15.40 -5.13 -4.44
CA LEU A 103 14.01 -4.71 -4.63
C LEU A 103 13.30 -5.55 -5.71
N LYS A 104 13.99 -5.87 -6.81
CA LYS A 104 13.44 -6.74 -7.87
C LYS A 104 13.26 -8.18 -7.38
N ALA A 105 14.16 -8.70 -6.56
CA ALA A 105 14.06 -10.01 -5.94
C ALA A 105 12.91 -10.07 -4.92
N ALA A 106 12.83 -9.09 -4.01
CA ALA A 106 11.73 -8.91 -3.05
C ALA A 106 10.38 -8.86 -3.75
N LYS A 107 10.22 -8.02 -4.78
CA LYS A 107 9.01 -7.96 -5.62
C LYS A 107 8.65 -9.30 -6.23
N LYS A 108 9.63 -10.07 -6.71
CA LYS A 108 9.38 -11.39 -7.29
C LYS A 108 8.87 -12.38 -6.24
N ARG A 109 9.49 -12.43 -5.06
CA ARG A 109 9.06 -13.27 -3.94
C ARG A 109 7.64 -12.91 -3.46
N LEU A 110 7.41 -11.65 -3.12
CA LEU A 110 6.11 -11.12 -2.70
C LEU A 110 5.00 -11.38 -3.74
N ALA A 111 5.29 -11.25 -5.03
CA ALA A 111 4.34 -11.53 -6.10
C ALA A 111 4.05 -13.03 -6.29
N VAL A 112 4.99 -13.92 -5.97
CA VAL A 112 4.78 -15.38 -5.95
C VAL A 112 3.92 -15.76 -4.77
N ALA A 113 4.30 -15.33 -3.55
CA ALA A 113 3.56 -15.61 -2.32
C ALA A 113 2.13 -15.05 -2.39
N GLY A 114 1.96 -13.74 -2.66
CA GLY A 114 0.65 -13.13 -2.84
C GLY A 114 -0.12 -13.70 -4.03
N GLY A 115 0.58 -14.05 -5.12
CA GLY A 115 -0.02 -14.68 -6.30
C GLY A 115 -0.62 -16.07 -6.03
N ALA A 116 -0.05 -16.84 -5.10
CA ALA A 116 -0.53 -18.17 -4.69
C ALA A 116 -1.80 -18.13 -3.82
N LEU A 117 -2.20 -16.93 -3.37
CA LEU A 117 -3.35 -16.64 -2.52
C LEU A 117 -4.49 -15.91 -3.25
N VAL A 118 -4.28 -15.47 -4.49
CA VAL A 118 -5.33 -14.78 -5.27
C VAL A 118 -6.41 -15.77 -5.67
N VAL A 119 -7.61 -15.58 -5.13
CA VAL A 119 -8.86 -16.24 -5.55
C VAL A 119 -9.41 -15.49 -6.77
N ALA A 120 -9.97 -16.20 -7.75
CA ALA A 120 -10.51 -15.56 -8.95
C ALA A 120 -11.73 -14.69 -8.59
N LEU A 121 -11.92 -13.54 -9.26
CA LEU A 121 -13.03 -12.63 -8.93
C LEU A 121 -14.42 -13.30 -8.93
N PRO A 122 -14.78 -14.19 -9.86
CA PRO A 122 -16.09 -14.87 -9.81
C PRO A 122 -16.27 -15.75 -8.56
N GLU A 123 -15.24 -16.49 -8.18
CA GLU A 123 -15.21 -17.35 -6.98
C GLU A 123 -15.26 -16.51 -5.71
N LEU A 124 -14.48 -15.43 -5.66
CA LEU A 124 -14.48 -14.46 -4.57
C LEU A 124 -15.88 -13.85 -4.39
N ASN A 125 -16.51 -13.40 -5.48
CA ASN A 125 -17.88 -12.86 -5.45
C ASN A 125 -18.88 -13.90 -4.94
N GLY A 126 -18.77 -15.16 -5.38
CA GLY A 126 -19.62 -16.25 -4.89
C GLY A 126 -19.46 -16.49 -3.39
N SER A 127 -18.21 -16.46 -2.91
CA SER A 127 -17.87 -16.63 -1.50
C SER A 127 -18.39 -15.48 -0.63
N VAL A 128 -17.97 -14.23 -0.86
CA VAL A 128 -18.38 -13.10 -0.01
C VAL A 128 -19.85 -12.70 -0.14
N ASN A 129 -20.56 -13.09 -1.20
CA ASN A 129 -22.00 -12.86 -1.30
C ASN A 129 -22.84 -13.94 -0.59
N GLY A 130 -22.21 -14.93 0.05
CA GLY A 130 -22.90 -15.88 0.93
C GLY A 130 -23.70 -15.18 2.03
N LYS A 131 -24.92 -15.67 2.29
CA LYS A 131 -25.83 -15.13 3.32
C LYS A 131 -25.35 -15.37 4.76
N GLN A 132 -24.41 -16.29 4.97
CA GLN A 132 -23.95 -16.73 6.30
C GLN A 132 -22.64 -16.08 6.77
N ILE A 133 -21.94 -15.34 5.90
CA ILE A 133 -20.68 -14.67 6.28
C ILE A 133 -21.01 -13.30 6.90
N SER A 134 -20.36 -12.95 8.01
CA SER A 134 -20.45 -11.63 8.65
C SER A 134 -19.95 -10.51 7.73
N ARG A 135 -20.30 -9.24 8.00
CA ARG A 135 -19.82 -8.12 7.16
C ARG A 135 -18.31 -7.94 7.35
N GLU A 136 -17.85 -8.15 8.57
CA GLU A 136 -16.49 -8.00 9.07
C GLU A 136 -15.57 -9.02 8.39
N ALA A 137 -16.00 -10.29 8.32
CA ALA A 137 -15.28 -11.32 7.58
C ALA A 137 -15.24 -11.03 6.06
N LYS A 138 -16.32 -10.49 5.47
CA LYS A 138 -16.32 -10.06 4.06
C LYS A 138 -15.30 -8.95 3.82
N VAL A 139 -15.30 -7.89 4.64
CA VAL A 139 -14.33 -6.79 4.56
C VAL A 139 -12.91 -7.35 4.61
N ARG A 140 -12.62 -8.20 5.59
CA ARG A 140 -11.28 -8.78 5.79
C ARG A 140 -10.82 -9.63 4.61
N VAL A 141 -11.67 -10.52 4.11
CA VAL A 141 -11.37 -11.35 2.92
C VAL A 141 -11.11 -10.47 1.70
N LEU A 142 -11.88 -9.39 1.50
CA LEU A 142 -11.66 -8.45 0.39
C LEU A 142 -10.35 -7.65 0.56
N GLN A 143 -10.00 -7.23 1.78
CA GLN A 143 -8.72 -6.56 2.08
C GLN A 143 -7.52 -7.49 1.88
N LEU A 144 -7.58 -8.75 2.32
CA LEU A 144 -6.56 -9.77 2.03
C LEU A 144 -6.39 -9.97 0.51
N GLN A 145 -7.50 -10.11 -0.21
CA GLN A 145 -7.50 -10.29 -1.67
C GLN A 145 -7.01 -9.06 -2.44
N LEU A 146 -7.19 -7.85 -1.88
CA LEU A 146 -6.62 -6.59 -2.37
C LEU A 146 -5.10 -6.61 -2.21
N VAL A 147 -4.59 -6.87 -1.00
CA VAL A 147 -3.16 -6.96 -0.72
C VAL A 147 -2.47 -7.97 -1.65
N CYS A 148 -3.02 -9.18 -1.79
CA CYS A 148 -2.47 -10.22 -2.67
C CYS A 148 -2.36 -9.78 -4.14
N ARG A 149 -3.36 -9.03 -4.65
CA ARG A 149 -3.34 -8.45 -6.00
C ARG A 149 -2.31 -7.33 -6.15
N MET A 150 -2.16 -6.48 -5.14
CA MET A 150 -1.16 -5.41 -5.14
C MET A 150 0.27 -5.97 -5.14
N LEU A 151 0.54 -6.99 -4.32
CA LEU A 151 1.85 -7.67 -4.34
C LEU A 151 2.12 -8.31 -5.70
N ARG A 152 1.14 -9.05 -6.28
CA ARG A 152 1.25 -9.62 -7.63
C ARG A 152 1.50 -8.56 -8.71
N TYR A 153 0.87 -7.39 -8.61
CA TYR A 153 1.08 -6.26 -9.52
C TYR A 153 2.54 -5.77 -9.55
N GLY A 154 3.30 -5.92 -8.46
CA GLY A 154 4.68 -5.47 -8.34
C GLY A 154 5.68 -6.05 -9.36
N THR A 155 5.33 -7.16 -10.01
CA THR A 155 6.15 -7.77 -11.08
C THR A 155 5.68 -7.44 -12.50
N LEU A 156 4.57 -6.71 -12.67
CA LEU A 156 4.06 -6.34 -13.98
C LEU A 156 4.94 -5.26 -14.64
N ALA A 157 5.82 -5.71 -15.54
CA ALA A 157 6.73 -4.85 -16.29
C ALA A 157 5.98 -3.72 -17.03
N LYS A 158 6.56 -2.51 -17.03
CA LYS A 158 5.97 -1.31 -17.68
C LYS A 158 5.61 -1.54 -19.17
N LYS A 159 6.32 -2.44 -19.87
CA LYS A 159 6.03 -2.85 -21.26
C LYS A 159 4.71 -3.62 -21.44
N LYS A 160 4.22 -4.33 -20.42
CA LYS A 160 2.93 -5.06 -20.45
C LYS A 160 1.76 -4.13 -20.10
N LYS A 161 1.58 -3.06 -20.90
CA LYS A 161 0.66 -1.94 -20.61
C LYS A 161 -0.77 -2.40 -20.31
N ASP A 162 -1.33 -3.31 -21.11
CA ASP A 162 -2.72 -3.75 -20.98
C ASP A 162 -2.94 -4.65 -19.76
N ALA A 163 -2.04 -5.59 -19.50
CA ALA A 163 -2.07 -6.39 -18.26
C ALA A 163 -1.96 -5.49 -17.01
N ARG A 164 -1.12 -4.45 -17.06
CA ARG A 164 -0.98 -3.46 -15.98
C ARG A 164 -2.24 -2.60 -15.81
N LYS A 165 -2.91 -2.23 -16.91
CA LYS A 165 -4.18 -1.50 -16.91
C LYS A 165 -5.34 -2.37 -16.39
N ALA A 166 -5.40 -3.63 -16.78
CA ALA A 166 -6.38 -4.60 -16.29
C ALA A 166 -6.22 -4.82 -14.77
N ALA A 167 -4.99 -5.09 -14.30
CA ALA A 167 -4.72 -5.26 -12.88
C ALA A 167 -5.03 -3.99 -12.05
N ARG A 168 -4.76 -2.77 -12.58
CA ARG A 168 -5.20 -1.52 -11.92
C ARG A 168 -6.72 -1.42 -11.80
N LYS A 169 -7.47 -1.79 -12.85
CA LYS A 169 -8.95 -1.80 -12.80
C LYS A 169 -9.48 -2.83 -11.81
N GLU A 170 -8.89 -4.02 -11.76
CA GLU A 170 -9.24 -5.07 -10.80
C GLU A 170 -8.96 -4.64 -9.35
N ILE A 171 -7.78 -4.08 -9.08
CA ILE A 171 -7.42 -3.54 -7.76
C ILE A 171 -8.37 -2.41 -7.36
N ARG A 172 -8.65 -1.45 -8.25
CA ARG A 172 -9.61 -0.36 -8.00
C ARG A 172 -11.01 -0.90 -7.71
N GLY A 173 -11.57 -1.77 -8.55
CA GLY A 173 -12.93 -2.28 -8.36
C GLY A 173 -13.10 -3.15 -7.11
N LEU A 174 -12.01 -3.74 -6.59
CA LEU A 174 -11.99 -4.40 -5.29
C LEU A 174 -11.90 -3.39 -4.14
N LEU A 175 -11.08 -2.35 -4.31
CA LEU A 175 -10.92 -1.25 -3.35
C LEU A 175 -12.20 -0.42 -3.19
N ASP A 176 -12.94 -0.14 -4.27
CA ASP A 176 -14.25 0.52 -4.27
C ASP A 176 -15.27 -0.24 -3.39
N ARG A 177 -15.17 -1.58 -3.34
CA ARG A 177 -16.04 -2.43 -2.49
C ARG A 177 -15.59 -2.48 -1.04
N VAL A 178 -14.28 -2.47 -0.80
CA VAL A 178 -13.71 -2.32 0.55
C VAL A 178 -14.14 -0.98 1.13
N ALA A 179 -14.08 0.10 0.35
CA ALA A 179 -14.56 1.43 0.73
C ALA A 179 -16.03 1.40 1.16
N LEU A 180 -16.91 0.91 0.27
CA LEU A 180 -18.34 0.80 0.54
C LEU A 180 -18.67 0.03 1.82
N LEU A 181 -17.95 -1.05 2.11
CA LEU A 181 -18.22 -1.89 3.28
C LEU A 181 -17.61 -1.36 4.59
N LEU A 182 -16.44 -0.71 4.54
CA LEU A 182 -15.83 -0.03 5.69
C LEU A 182 -16.67 1.17 6.13
N ASP A 183 -17.01 2.05 5.20
CA ASP A 183 -17.71 3.31 5.50
C ASP A 183 -19.18 3.04 5.87
N ALA A 184 -19.78 1.95 5.38
CA ALA A 184 -21.11 1.50 5.82
C ALA A 184 -21.10 0.79 7.19
N ALA A 185 -19.92 0.44 7.74
CA ALA A 185 -19.79 -0.14 9.08
C ALA A 185 -19.57 0.94 10.14
N ASN A 186 -18.76 1.96 9.83
CA ASN A 186 -18.48 3.11 10.70
C ASN A 186 -18.70 4.42 9.91
N PRO A 187 -19.96 4.88 9.72
CA PRO A 187 -20.19 6.18 9.10
C PRO A 187 -19.56 7.28 9.97
N PRO A 188 -18.91 8.30 9.38
CA PRO A 188 -18.32 9.39 10.15
C PRO A 188 -19.41 10.08 10.99
N SER A 189 -19.11 10.32 12.27
CA SER A 189 -20.04 10.92 13.23
C SER A 189 -20.28 12.38 12.86
N LEU A 190 -21.52 12.71 12.47
CA LEU A 190 -21.94 14.11 12.25
C LEU A 190 -22.19 14.88 13.57
N ALA A 191 -21.89 14.27 14.71
CA ALA A 191 -22.22 14.80 16.04
C ALA A 191 -21.04 15.44 16.78
N ASP A 192 -19.80 15.20 16.32
CA ASP A 192 -18.57 15.67 16.96
C ASP A 192 -17.80 16.57 15.98
N GLU A 193 -17.87 17.89 16.15
CA GLU A 193 -17.17 18.87 15.29
C GLU A 193 -15.63 18.76 15.35
N ASP A 194 -15.09 18.00 16.31
CA ASP A 194 -13.66 17.70 16.50
C ASP A 194 -13.27 16.26 16.09
N ALA A 195 -14.19 15.42 15.62
CA ALA A 195 -13.85 14.08 15.13
C ALA A 195 -13.14 14.16 13.77
N ASP A 196 -12.09 13.37 13.56
CA ASP A 196 -11.35 13.31 12.28
C ASP A 196 -12.34 12.89 11.16
N GLU A 197 -12.82 13.85 10.36
CA GLU A 197 -13.91 13.70 9.37
C GLU A 197 -13.63 12.66 8.27
N ARG A 198 -12.43 12.08 8.26
CA ARG A 198 -11.94 11.11 7.28
C ARG A 198 -12.77 9.83 7.36
N SER A 199 -13.23 9.34 6.22
CA SER A 199 -13.91 8.04 6.21
C SER A 199 -12.94 6.91 6.62
N PRO A 200 -13.43 5.84 7.27
CA PRO A 200 -12.60 4.68 7.65
C PRO A 200 -11.78 4.12 6.48
N PHE A 201 -12.33 4.15 5.27
CA PHE A 201 -11.62 3.81 4.04
C PHE A 201 -10.42 4.72 3.74
N GLN A 202 -10.57 6.04 3.91
CA GLN A 202 -9.47 6.99 3.69
C GLN A 202 -8.33 6.74 4.68
N HIS A 203 -8.66 6.49 5.97
CA HIS A 203 -7.67 6.10 6.97
C HIS A 203 -6.90 4.83 6.54
N PHE A 204 -7.63 3.76 6.21
CA PHE A 204 -7.04 2.50 5.75
C PHE A 204 -6.11 2.68 4.53
N LEU A 205 -6.56 3.43 3.51
CA LEU A 205 -5.75 3.62 2.30
C LEU A 205 -4.54 4.53 2.53
N GLN A 206 -4.72 5.67 3.20
CA GLN A 206 -3.70 6.73 3.32
C GLN A 206 -2.74 6.51 4.51
N ARG A 207 -3.25 6.13 5.68
CA ARG A 207 -2.45 5.99 6.91
C ARG A 207 -1.85 4.60 7.08
N GLU A 208 -2.50 3.56 6.57
CA GLU A 208 -2.10 2.19 6.87
C GLU A 208 -1.49 1.45 5.68
N LEU A 209 -2.20 1.44 4.54
CA LEU A 209 -1.77 0.70 3.35
C LEU A 209 -0.69 1.44 2.56
N ALA A 210 -0.79 2.76 2.42
CA ALA A 210 0.17 3.55 1.67
C ALA A 210 1.59 3.53 2.26
N PRO A 211 1.86 3.73 3.57
CA PRO A 211 3.23 3.73 4.09
C PRO A 211 3.96 2.40 3.89
N ARG A 212 3.22 1.29 3.94
CA ARG A 212 3.70 -0.08 3.68
C ARG A 212 4.02 -0.31 2.21
N LEU A 213 3.12 0.10 1.31
CA LEU A 213 3.21 -0.24 -0.11
C LEU A 213 3.81 0.84 -1.01
N HIS A 214 3.96 2.09 -0.58
CA HIS A 214 4.46 3.17 -1.45
C HIS A 214 5.91 2.94 -1.87
N LYS A 215 6.79 2.52 -0.96
CA LYS A 215 8.20 2.18 -1.29
C LYS A 215 8.31 0.98 -2.25
N LEU A 216 7.39 0.02 -2.15
CA LEU A 216 7.35 -1.15 -3.02
C LEU A 216 6.70 -0.82 -4.38
N LEU A 217 5.57 -0.11 -4.39
CA LEU A 217 4.65 0.05 -5.52
C LEU A 217 4.28 1.52 -5.78
N PRO A 218 5.23 2.46 -5.93
CA PRO A 218 4.94 3.91 -5.96
C PRO A 218 3.99 4.28 -7.11
N ASP A 219 4.27 3.80 -8.32
CA ASP A 219 3.40 3.89 -9.51
C ASP A 219 1.93 3.41 -9.27
N LEU A 220 1.68 2.57 -8.28
CA LEU A 220 0.34 2.08 -7.94
C LEU A 220 -0.27 2.93 -6.82
N MET A 221 0.48 3.21 -5.75
CA MET A 221 -0.05 3.98 -4.63
C MET A 221 -0.43 5.39 -5.03
N HIS A 222 0.43 6.10 -5.78
CA HIS A 222 0.10 7.41 -6.33
C HIS A 222 -1.14 7.36 -7.25
N TYR A 223 -1.31 6.28 -8.03
CA TYR A 223 -2.52 6.10 -8.84
C TYR A 223 -3.78 5.93 -8.00
N LEU A 224 -3.72 5.15 -6.91
CA LEU A 224 -4.85 4.91 -6.03
C LEU A 224 -5.18 6.16 -5.22
N LEU A 225 -4.21 6.75 -4.50
CA LEU A 225 -4.41 7.96 -3.71
C LEU A 225 -5.01 9.10 -4.54
N LYS A 226 -4.45 9.35 -5.74
CA LYS A 226 -5.03 10.31 -6.70
C LYS A 226 -6.43 9.94 -7.22
N THR A 227 -6.78 8.65 -7.29
CA THR A 227 -8.12 8.20 -7.74
C THR A 227 -9.20 8.44 -6.69
N TYR A 228 -8.84 8.51 -5.41
CA TYR A 228 -9.73 8.84 -4.29
C TYR A 228 -9.45 10.24 -3.70
N GLU A 229 -8.73 11.08 -4.44
CA GLU A 229 -8.45 12.50 -4.10
C GLU A 229 -7.73 12.67 -2.74
N LEU A 230 -6.92 11.68 -2.36
CA LEU A 230 -6.13 11.67 -1.13
C LEU A 230 -4.71 12.17 -1.38
N GLU A 231 -4.17 12.95 -0.44
CA GLU A 231 -2.79 13.42 -0.48
C GLU A 231 -1.81 12.24 -0.36
N ASP A 232 -0.81 12.20 -1.25
CA ASP A 232 0.43 11.48 -0.97
C ASP A 232 1.10 12.19 0.22
N GLY A 233 1.26 11.51 1.36
CA GLY A 233 1.68 12.08 2.65
C GLY A 233 3.13 12.57 2.75
N GLN A 234 3.68 13.13 1.67
CA GLN A 234 4.98 13.80 1.61
C GLN A 234 4.86 15.21 2.20
N VAL A 235 4.74 15.28 3.53
CA VAL A 235 4.76 16.55 4.26
C VAL A 235 6.18 17.12 4.24
N GLY A 236 6.35 18.26 3.58
CA GLY A 236 7.51 19.14 3.75
C GLY A 236 8.68 18.95 2.78
N ASP A 237 8.51 19.41 1.55
CA ASP A 237 9.50 20.36 1.01
C ASP A 237 8.78 21.69 0.78
N GLY A 238 8.88 22.57 1.77
CA GLY A 238 8.22 23.87 1.77
C GLY A 238 9.06 24.89 1.01
N ASP A 239 9.11 24.79 -0.32
CA ASP A 239 9.91 25.71 -1.11
C ASP A 239 9.14 26.95 -1.58
N GLN A 240 9.44 28.04 -0.87
CA GLN A 240 9.53 29.42 -1.36
C GLN A 240 8.34 30.00 -2.15
N SER A 241 7.56 30.81 -1.43
CA SER A 241 7.20 32.14 -1.93
C SER A 241 8.44 32.88 -2.41
N LYS A 242 8.62 33.04 -3.73
CA LYS A 242 9.34 34.19 -4.29
C LYS A 242 8.33 35.20 -4.81
N ALA A 243 8.16 36.27 -4.04
CA ALA A 243 7.51 37.49 -4.49
C ALA A 243 8.55 38.43 -5.13
N ASN A 244 8.07 39.27 -6.05
CA ASN A 244 8.74 40.44 -6.68
C ASN A 244 9.88 40.06 -7.66
N ASP A 245 9.98 40.59 -8.88
CA ASP A 245 9.59 41.91 -9.39
C ASP A 245 8.25 41.92 -10.15
N GLU A 246 7.31 42.83 -9.88
CA GLU A 246 7.39 44.29 -10.10
C GLU A 246 7.51 44.70 -11.58
N ASN A 247 6.37 44.71 -12.28
CA ASN A 247 6.02 45.92 -13.02
C ASN A 247 4.55 46.26 -12.80
N ALA A 248 4.29 47.51 -12.42
CA ALA A 248 3.04 47.95 -11.83
C ALA A 248 2.04 48.49 -12.88
N LEU A 249 0.93 49.04 -12.37
CA LEU A 249 0.02 49.99 -13.04
C LEU A 249 -1.05 49.40 -13.98
N LEU A 250 -2.12 48.92 -13.35
CA LEU A 250 -3.46 49.44 -13.66
C LEU A 250 -3.73 50.65 -12.73
N PRO A 251 -4.71 51.56 -12.97
CA PRO A 251 -5.84 51.42 -13.91
C PRO A 251 -6.23 52.69 -14.73
N ALA A 252 -7.35 52.55 -15.46
CA ALA A 252 -8.44 53.52 -15.60
C ALA A 252 -8.72 54.26 -16.94
N VAL A 253 -9.73 53.73 -17.65
CA VAL A 253 -10.92 54.44 -18.20
C VAL A 253 -10.81 55.31 -19.48
N SER A 254 -11.91 55.27 -20.25
CA SER A 254 -12.45 56.22 -21.26
C SER A 254 -12.11 56.13 -22.76
N SER A 255 -13.14 55.69 -23.51
CA SER A 255 -13.77 56.41 -24.65
C SER A 255 -13.09 56.48 -26.02
N HIS A 256 -13.60 55.69 -26.98
CA HIS A 256 -14.39 56.12 -28.16
C HIS A 256 -14.70 54.87 -29.03
N ARG A 257 -15.95 54.41 -29.19
CA ARG A 257 -17.03 54.90 -30.07
C ARG A 257 -16.66 54.94 -31.57
N SER A 258 -17.11 53.94 -32.35
CA SER A 258 -18.02 54.10 -33.52
C SER A 258 -18.28 52.79 -34.29
N HIS A 259 -19.54 52.58 -34.71
CA HIS A 259 -20.07 52.07 -36.01
C HIS A 259 -19.14 51.24 -36.95
N THR A 260 -19.52 50.20 -37.72
CA THR A 260 -20.80 49.53 -38.11
C THR A 260 -20.42 48.19 -38.80
N SER A 261 -21.26 47.23 -39.22
CA SER A 261 -22.74 47.12 -39.42
C SER A 261 -23.19 45.64 -39.26
N CYS A 262 -24.48 45.36 -39.41
CA CYS A 262 -25.02 44.04 -39.82
C CYS A 262 -25.13 43.92 -41.35
N ALA A 263 -25.25 42.68 -41.84
CA ALA A 263 -25.70 42.35 -43.19
C ALA A 263 -26.66 41.14 -43.14
N ALA A 264 -27.95 41.43 -42.93
CA ALA A 264 -29.13 40.63 -43.28
C ALA A 264 -30.38 41.47 -42.94
#